data_AF-A0A2T6E9C0-F1
#
_entry.id   AF-A0A2T6E9C0-F1
#
_cell.length_a   1.000
_cell.length_b   1.000
_cell.length_c   1.000
_cell.angle_alpha   90.00
_cell.angle_beta   90.00
_cell.angle_gamma   90.00
#
_symmetry.space_group_name_H-M   'P 1'
#
loop_
_entity.id
_entity.type
_entity.pdbx_description
1 polymer ?
#
loop_
_entity_poly.entity_id
_entity_poly.type
_entity_poly.pdbx_seq_one_letter_code
_entity_poly.pdbx_strand_id
1 'polypeptide(L)'
;MKFTQLAWASLVLASIVLSGCSSSSGGGGSATTYTINDPNWNSGYSRFKSITIPYFDNQATIFALVDDPSNPPRLLSAQRGDRTFQSSNISNEAVYSDITAFRVTQSPEGGSPVTDYVILGCTASGKVTAFLASNPSVVRTYSTANLTECRSITAFPTDNTNGNGLRAYIAGYNGTSAVQGSISLSVYLTNSEPFSGVIMMADEILASKVAMRAVTAFQDYNGITPIYAVRSSNNQVIRALPSNQTAGLYSSTINPMSGVDENAFFSDLVIVPDQALFMVGQGQGLAALSQGLGSSFSTTAVRITGEGSQCTDALAWDGSQLWCHDATSEGRVISFELPSID
;
A
#
# COMPACT_ATOMS: atom_id res chain seq x y z
N MET A 1 -13.40 76.44 7.09
CA MET A 1 -14.66 76.54 7.86
C MET A 1 -15.40 75.21 7.75
N LYS A 2 -16.06 74.84 8.86
CA LYS A 2 -16.88 73.66 9.21
C LYS A 2 -17.61 72.95 8.04
N PHE A 3 -17.39 71.64 7.88
CA PHE A 3 -18.24 70.46 8.24
C PHE A 3 -19.47 70.22 7.35
N THR A 4 -19.55 69.01 6.77
CA THR A 4 -20.53 67.98 7.20
C THR A 4 -20.09 66.58 6.73
N GLN A 5 -20.00 65.67 7.71
CA GLN A 5 -19.90 64.23 7.55
C GLN A 5 -21.27 63.65 7.18
N LEU A 6 -21.30 62.60 6.37
CA LEU A 6 -22.37 61.59 6.37
C LEU A 6 -21.71 60.22 6.18
N ALA A 7 -21.63 59.49 7.28
CA ALA A 7 -21.28 58.08 7.35
C ALA A 7 -22.47 57.25 6.82
N TRP A 8 -22.21 56.26 5.99
CA TRP A 8 -23.16 55.17 5.73
C TRP A 8 -22.47 53.82 5.93
N ALA A 9 -23.18 53.00 6.71
CA ALA A 9 -22.72 51.80 7.39
C ALA A 9 -22.32 50.65 6.47
N SER A 10 -21.35 49.90 6.98
CA SER A 10 -20.95 48.56 6.58
C SER A 10 -22.13 47.58 6.62
N LEU A 11 -22.31 46.81 5.55
CA LEU A 11 -23.17 45.62 5.53
C LEU A 11 -22.29 44.38 5.66
N VAL A 12 -22.25 43.84 6.88
CA VAL A 12 -21.71 42.51 7.18
C VAL A 12 -22.78 41.50 6.80
N LEU A 13 -22.48 40.63 5.84
CA LEU A 13 -23.28 39.44 5.54
C LEU A 13 -23.08 38.42 6.65
N ALA A 14 -24.04 38.36 7.58
CA ALA A 14 -24.22 37.23 8.48
C ALA A 14 -24.93 36.11 7.71
N SER A 15 -24.22 35.04 7.37
CA SER A 15 -24.79 33.79 6.90
C SER A 15 -25.48 33.08 8.07
N ILE A 16 -26.80 33.01 8.00
CA ILE A 16 -27.63 32.21 8.90
C ILE A 16 -27.43 30.74 8.54
N VAL A 17 -26.73 30.01 9.41
CA VAL A 17 -26.69 28.54 9.38
C VAL A 17 -28.05 28.04 9.90
N LEU A 18 -28.88 27.51 9.00
CA LEU A 18 -30.05 26.73 9.40
C LEU A 18 -29.57 25.39 9.98
N SER A 19 -29.64 25.26 11.30
CA SER A 19 -29.56 23.99 12.01
C SER A 19 -30.86 23.19 11.79
N GLY A 20 -30.81 22.21 10.89
CA GLY A 20 -31.80 21.14 10.78
C GLY A 20 -31.32 19.92 11.55
N CYS A 21 -32.04 19.57 12.61
CA CYS A 21 -31.79 18.39 13.45
C CYS A 21 -32.05 17.08 12.68
N SER A 22 -31.03 16.24 12.58
CA SER A 22 -31.17 14.79 12.57
C SER A 22 -29.97 14.18 13.30
N SER A 23 -30.11 14.05 14.61
CA SER A 23 -29.17 13.40 15.51
C SER A 23 -29.29 11.88 15.40
N SER A 24 -28.38 11.25 14.66
CA SER A 24 -27.95 9.88 14.92
C SER A 24 -26.59 9.95 15.64
N SER A 25 -26.58 9.44 16.86
CA SER A 25 -25.41 9.36 17.73
C SER A 25 -24.42 8.32 17.20
N GLY A 26 -23.53 8.71 16.30
CA GLY A 26 -22.28 8.01 16.03
C GLY A 26 -21.24 8.45 17.06
N GLY A 27 -20.84 7.55 17.95
CA GLY A 27 -19.89 7.84 19.02
C GLY A 27 -18.60 8.41 18.48
N GLY A 28 -18.30 9.66 18.84
CA GLY A 28 -16.97 10.25 18.72
C GLY A 28 -16.02 9.57 19.70
N GLY A 29 -15.55 8.39 19.36
CA GLY A 29 -14.29 7.89 19.87
C GLY A 29 -13.20 8.81 19.34
N SER A 30 -12.40 9.40 20.24
CA SER A 30 -11.19 10.12 19.86
C SER A 30 -10.25 9.13 19.18
N ALA A 31 -10.34 9.00 17.85
CA ALA A 31 -9.42 8.18 17.06
C ALA A 31 -8.02 8.69 17.36
N THR A 32 -7.17 7.85 17.95
CA THR A 32 -5.79 8.23 18.20
C THR A 32 -5.05 8.07 16.88
N THR A 33 -5.01 9.13 16.09
CA THR A 33 -4.20 9.19 14.86
C THR A 33 -2.74 9.24 15.28
N TYR A 34 -1.97 8.19 14.98
CA TYR A 34 -0.51 8.27 15.05
C TYR A 34 0.01 8.83 13.73
N THR A 35 1.06 9.64 13.81
CA THR A 35 1.67 10.26 12.64
C THR A 35 3.18 10.06 12.71
N ILE A 36 3.75 9.54 11.62
CA ILE A 36 5.19 9.36 11.46
C ILE A 36 5.64 10.20 10.28
N ASN A 37 6.58 11.12 10.52
CA ASN A 37 7.06 12.06 9.51
C ASN A 37 8.39 11.59 8.92
N ASP A 38 8.60 11.80 7.63
CA ASP A 38 9.93 11.71 7.03
C ASP A 38 10.72 13.00 7.32
N PRO A 39 11.79 12.94 8.14
CA PRO A 39 12.55 14.14 8.51
C PRO A 39 13.29 14.78 7.33
N ASN A 40 13.47 14.05 6.22
CA ASN A 40 14.16 14.53 5.03
C ASN A 40 13.17 14.78 3.86
N TRP A 41 11.88 14.94 4.17
CA TRP A 41 10.87 15.18 3.14
C TRP A 41 11.10 16.51 2.43
N ASN A 42 10.99 16.48 1.10
CA ASN A 42 10.98 17.67 0.28
C ASN A 42 9.68 17.73 -0.54
N SER A 43 8.79 18.64 -0.17
CA SER A 43 7.45 18.78 -0.77
C SER A 43 7.43 19.02 -2.28
N GLY A 44 8.55 19.44 -2.89
CA GLY A 44 8.66 19.67 -4.33
C GLY A 44 9.13 18.46 -5.14
N TYR A 45 9.75 17.46 -4.51
CA TYR A 45 10.48 16.40 -5.20
C TYR A 45 10.19 15.00 -4.67
N SER A 46 10.06 14.87 -3.35
CA SER A 46 9.86 13.57 -2.70
C SER A 46 8.48 13.00 -3.02
N ARG A 47 8.43 11.70 -3.24
CA ARG A 47 7.22 10.95 -3.54
C ARG A 47 7.22 9.65 -2.75
N PHE A 48 6.20 9.45 -1.91
CA PHE A 48 5.94 8.13 -1.36
C PHE A 48 5.51 7.20 -2.49
N LYS A 49 6.00 5.96 -2.43
CA LYS A 49 5.69 4.91 -3.40
C LYS A 49 4.91 3.78 -2.77
N SER A 50 5.21 3.45 -1.53
CA SER A 50 4.66 2.27 -0.87
C SER A 50 4.89 2.35 0.64
N ILE A 51 4.01 1.69 1.38
CA ILE A 51 4.13 1.43 2.81
C ILE A 51 3.93 -0.07 2.98
N THR A 52 4.75 -0.71 3.82
CA THR A 52 4.60 -2.13 4.10
C THR A 52 4.88 -2.40 5.56
N ILE A 53 4.10 -3.33 6.11
CA ILE A 53 4.24 -3.82 7.47
C ILE A 53 4.33 -5.34 7.35
N PRO A 54 5.42 -5.98 7.81
CA PRO A 54 5.58 -7.41 7.66
C PRO A 54 4.49 -8.17 8.43
N TYR A 55 3.94 -9.20 7.81
CA TYR A 55 3.11 -10.17 8.53
C TYR A 55 3.91 -10.84 9.65
N PHE A 56 3.24 -11.17 10.75
CA PHE A 56 3.82 -11.84 11.91
C PHE A 56 5.00 -11.07 12.54
N ASP A 57 5.03 -9.75 12.40
CA ASP A 57 5.99 -8.89 13.08
C ASP A 57 5.48 -8.50 14.48
N ASN A 58 6.17 -8.99 15.51
CA ASN A 58 5.88 -8.63 16.89
C ASN A 58 6.44 -7.26 17.30
N GLN A 59 7.26 -6.62 16.46
CA GLN A 59 7.75 -5.26 16.65
C GLN A 59 6.87 -4.22 15.95
N ALA A 60 5.88 -4.64 15.15
CA ALA A 60 5.02 -3.77 14.36
C ALA A 60 5.83 -2.72 13.57
N THR A 61 6.87 -3.18 12.87
CA THR A 61 7.79 -2.32 12.12
C THR A 61 7.12 -1.84 10.86
N ILE A 62 7.21 -0.54 10.61
CA ILE A 62 6.62 0.14 9.47
C ILE A 62 7.75 0.54 8.55
N PHE A 63 7.70 0.04 7.31
CA PHE A 63 8.59 0.46 6.26
C PHE A 63 7.84 1.32 5.26
N ALA A 64 8.52 2.33 4.72
CA ALA A 64 8.00 3.08 3.60
C ALA A 64 9.10 3.35 2.57
N LEU A 65 8.69 3.46 1.31
CA LEU A 65 9.57 3.75 0.21
C LEU A 65 9.31 5.19 -0.25
N VAL A 66 10.37 5.99 -0.27
CA VAL A 66 10.36 7.34 -0.82
C VAL A 66 11.34 7.43 -1.98
N ASP A 67 10.86 8.01 -3.07
CA ASP A 67 11.65 8.31 -4.26
C ASP A 67 11.84 9.83 -4.36
N ASP A 68 12.99 10.25 -4.87
CA ASP A 68 13.33 11.64 -5.16
C ASP A 68 14.08 11.65 -6.50
N PRO A 69 13.61 12.39 -7.52
CA PRO A 69 14.27 12.44 -8.83
C PRO A 69 15.76 12.81 -8.81
N SER A 70 16.24 13.48 -7.74
CA SER A 70 17.62 13.97 -7.62
C SER A 70 18.49 13.12 -6.69
N ASN A 71 17.92 12.15 -5.98
CA ASN A 71 18.61 11.38 -4.96
C ASN A 71 18.33 9.88 -5.12
N PRO A 72 19.20 8.99 -4.60
CA PRO A 72 18.86 7.57 -4.52
C PRO A 72 17.56 7.35 -3.73
N PRO A 73 16.76 6.33 -4.08
CA PRO A 73 15.55 6.01 -3.34
C PRO A 73 15.89 5.66 -1.88
N ARG A 74 15.00 6.03 -0.97
CA ARG A 74 15.18 5.87 0.47
C ARG A 74 14.20 4.85 1.02
N LEU A 75 14.73 3.91 1.80
CA LEU A 75 13.94 3.10 2.70
C LEU A 75 13.79 3.86 4.02
N LEU A 76 12.55 4.08 4.40
CA LEU A 76 12.18 4.61 5.70
C LEU A 76 11.79 3.46 6.62
N SER A 77 12.19 3.51 7.89
CA SER A 77 11.80 2.54 8.92
C SER A 77 11.40 3.24 10.21
N ALA A 78 10.36 2.72 10.86
CA ALA A 78 9.88 3.16 12.16
C ALA A 78 9.18 2.00 12.89
N GLN A 79 8.87 2.20 14.16
CA GLN A 79 8.00 1.32 14.94
C GLN A 79 6.71 2.03 15.31
N ARG A 80 5.70 1.26 15.69
CA ARG A 80 4.45 1.82 16.22
C ARG A 80 4.75 2.71 17.44
N GLY A 81 4.26 3.95 17.39
CA GLY A 81 4.45 4.95 18.45
C GLY A 81 5.61 5.92 18.20
N ASP A 82 6.47 5.64 17.23
CA ASP A 82 7.44 6.62 16.75
C ASP A 82 6.73 7.82 16.12
N ARG A 83 7.44 8.95 16.04
CA ARG A 83 6.95 10.19 15.40
C ARG A 83 7.72 10.57 14.13
N THR A 84 8.84 9.91 13.90
CA THR A 84 9.77 10.21 12.81
C THR A 84 10.38 8.92 12.27
N PHE A 85 10.51 8.82 10.96
CA PHE A 85 11.22 7.71 10.32
C PHE A 85 12.74 7.84 10.49
N GLN A 86 13.40 6.70 10.63
CA GLN A 86 14.80 6.56 10.26
C GLN A 86 14.90 6.35 8.75
N SER A 87 15.93 6.92 8.11
CA SER A 87 16.06 6.94 6.66
C SER A 87 17.40 6.34 6.24
N SER A 88 17.35 5.40 5.30
CA SER A 88 18.52 4.75 4.71
C SER A 88 18.43 4.80 3.18
N ASN A 89 19.52 5.18 2.52
CA ASN A 89 19.58 5.16 1.06
C ASN A 89 19.71 3.72 0.56
N ILE A 90 18.96 3.38 -0.48
CA ILE A 90 19.12 2.13 -1.21
C ILE A 90 20.23 2.36 -2.24
N SER A 91 21.21 1.47 -2.28
CA SER A 91 22.46 1.72 -3.02
C SER A 91 22.34 1.64 -4.54
N ASN A 92 21.19 1.22 -5.06
CA ASN A 92 20.99 1.07 -6.49
C ASN A 92 20.25 2.27 -7.08
N GLU A 93 20.50 2.55 -8.35
CA GLU A 93 19.80 3.58 -9.12
C GLU A 93 18.44 3.06 -9.63
N ALA A 94 17.88 2.02 -9.00
CA ALA A 94 16.64 1.43 -9.45
C ALA A 94 15.45 2.32 -9.07
N VAL A 95 14.56 2.58 -10.03
CA VAL A 95 13.29 3.22 -9.73
C VAL A 95 12.31 2.15 -9.26
N TYR A 96 11.89 2.28 -8.00
CA TYR A 96 10.95 1.37 -7.38
C TYR A 96 9.51 1.85 -7.54
N SER A 97 8.62 0.91 -7.85
CA SER A 97 7.18 1.13 -7.92
C SER A 97 6.52 0.82 -6.58
N ASP A 98 6.99 -0.22 -5.89
CA ASP A 98 6.34 -0.76 -4.68
C ASP A 98 7.33 -1.62 -3.87
N ILE A 99 7.05 -1.85 -2.59
CA ILE A 99 7.82 -2.74 -1.70
C ILE A 99 6.92 -3.64 -0.86
N THR A 100 7.46 -4.79 -0.47
CA THR A 100 6.92 -5.60 0.63
C THR A 100 8.03 -6.05 1.56
N ALA A 101 7.72 -6.25 2.84
CA ALA A 101 8.70 -6.66 3.84
C ALA A 101 8.37 -8.00 4.50
N PHE A 102 9.42 -8.70 4.95
CA PHE A 102 9.34 -9.92 5.77
C PHE A 102 10.25 -9.76 6.98
N ARG A 103 9.77 -10.16 8.16
CA ARG A 103 10.64 -10.32 9.33
C ARG A 103 11.31 -11.69 9.27
N VAL A 104 12.63 -11.72 9.40
CA VAL A 104 13.43 -12.95 9.44
C VAL A 104 14.20 -13.00 10.75
N THR A 105 14.10 -14.12 11.47
CA THR A 105 14.83 -14.42 12.69
C THR A 105 15.46 -15.79 12.56
N GLN A 106 16.78 -15.86 12.68
CA GLN A 106 17.55 -17.09 12.54
C GLN A 106 18.42 -17.32 13.77
N SER A 107 18.43 -18.55 14.25
CA SER A 107 19.26 -18.97 15.37
C SER A 107 20.39 -19.84 14.86
N PRO A 108 21.59 -19.29 14.60
CA PRO A 108 22.75 -20.10 14.24
C PRO A 108 23.10 -21.05 15.39
N GLU A 109 23.62 -22.23 15.06
CA GLU A 109 23.97 -23.25 16.06
C GLU A 109 24.98 -22.69 17.07
N GLY A 110 24.64 -22.72 18.36
CA GLY A 110 25.46 -22.17 19.44
C GLY A 110 25.54 -20.64 19.51
N GLY A 111 24.79 -19.90 18.68
CA GLY A 111 24.76 -18.44 18.65
C GLY A 111 23.47 -17.82 19.20
N SER A 112 23.48 -16.50 19.34
CA SER A 112 22.26 -15.74 19.65
C SER A 112 21.39 -15.57 18.40
N PRO A 113 20.05 -15.49 18.53
CA PRO A 113 19.17 -15.19 17.41
C PRO A 113 19.56 -13.87 16.73
N VAL A 114 19.60 -13.89 15.41
CA VAL A 114 19.79 -12.73 14.55
C VAL A 114 18.47 -12.41 13.89
N THR A 115 18.00 -11.17 14.02
CA THR A 115 16.76 -10.70 13.38
C THR A 115 17.07 -9.57 12.43
N ASP A 116 16.47 -9.61 11.25
CA ASP A 116 16.48 -8.53 10.26
C ASP A 116 15.18 -8.54 9.44
N TYR A 117 15.00 -7.54 8.59
CA TYR A 117 13.88 -7.44 7.67
C TYR A 117 14.37 -7.56 6.23
N VAL A 118 13.73 -8.44 5.48
CA VAL A 118 13.95 -8.61 4.05
C VAL A 118 12.95 -7.75 3.33
N ILE A 119 13.44 -6.80 2.54
CA ILE A 119 12.61 -5.95 1.69
C ILE A 119 12.70 -6.46 0.27
N LEU A 120 11.55 -6.70 -0.35
CA LEU A 120 11.44 -6.96 -1.78
C LEU A 120 10.86 -5.73 -2.45
N GLY A 121 11.63 -5.13 -3.34
CA GLY A 121 11.23 -3.99 -4.15
C GLY A 121 10.92 -4.38 -5.58
N CYS A 122 9.77 -3.92 -6.06
CA CYS A 122 9.30 -4.07 -7.42
C CYS A 122 9.80 -2.88 -8.25
N THR A 123 10.59 -3.11 -9.30
CA THR A 123 11.20 -2.03 -10.08
C THR A 123 10.37 -1.68 -11.33
N ALA A 124 10.39 -0.41 -11.71
CA ALA A 124 9.74 0.07 -12.93
C ALA A 124 10.24 -0.65 -14.20
N SER A 125 11.44 -1.24 -14.15
CA SER A 125 12.06 -2.01 -15.25
C SER A 125 11.70 -3.50 -15.25
N GLY A 126 10.68 -3.94 -14.51
CA GLY A 126 10.23 -5.33 -14.53
C GLY A 126 11.11 -6.30 -13.74
N LYS A 127 11.87 -5.80 -12.76
CA LYS A 127 12.71 -6.64 -11.89
C LYS A 127 12.18 -6.61 -10.47
N VAL A 128 12.57 -7.61 -9.69
CA VAL A 128 12.39 -7.61 -8.22
C VAL A 128 13.76 -7.59 -7.59
N THR A 129 14.00 -6.68 -6.65
CA THR A 129 15.24 -6.67 -5.87
C THR A 129 14.97 -7.04 -4.44
N ALA A 130 15.77 -7.92 -3.87
CA ALA A 130 15.80 -8.19 -2.44
C ALA A 130 16.96 -7.44 -1.79
N PHE A 131 16.73 -6.84 -0.64
CA PHE A 131 17.77 -6.27 0.22
C PHE A 131 17.39 -6.37 1.69
N LEU A 132 18.38 -6.22 2.57
CA LEU A 132 18.17 -6.23 4.02
C LEU A 132 17.91 -4.81 4.51
N ALA A 133 16.97 -4.62 5.45
CA ALA A 133 16.71 -3.31 6.03
C ALA A 133 17.92 -2.78 6.82
N SER A 134 18.65 -3.66 7.51
CA SER A 134 19.88 -3.29 8.23
C SER A 134 21.02 -2.88 7.29
N ASN A 135 21.01 -3.37 6.05
CA ASN A 135 22.02 -3.06 5.04
C ASN A 135 21.41 -3.04 3.64
N PRO A 136 20.77 -1.91 3.24
CA PRO A 136 20.14 -1.76 1.92
C PRO A 136 21.12 -1.80 0.76
N SER A 137 22.43 -1.91 1.03
CA SER A 137 23.46 -2.06 -0.01
C SER A 137 23.64 -3.51 -0.48
N VAL A 138 23.25 -4.49 0.31
CA VAL A 138 23.30 -5.91 -0.08
C VAL A 138 22.05 -6.21 -0.91
N VAL A 139 22.17 -6.01 -2.21
CA VAL A 139 21.05 -6.13 -3.16
C VAL A 139 21.22 -7.38 -4.01
N ARG A 140 20.18 -8.20 -4.08
CA ARG A 140 20.05 -9.23 -5.11
C ARG A 140 18.91 -8.92 -6.05
N THR A 141 19.18 -8.88 -7.34
CA THR A 141 18.18 -8.61 -8.37
C THR A 141 17.75 -9.88 -9.07
N TYR A 142 16.45 -10.05 -9.21
CA TYR A 142 15.79 -11.13 -9.93
C TYR A 142 15.04 -10.53 -11.12
N SER A 143 15.24 -11.11 -12.30
CA SER A 143 14.64 -10.65 -13.55
C SER A 143 14.02 -11.81 -14.32
N THR A 144 13.00 -11.51 -15.10
CA THR A 144 12.35 -12.45 -16.03
C THR A 144 12.09 -11.74 -17.35
N ALA A 145 12.16 -12.46 -18.47
CA ALA A 145 11.90 -11.89 -19.79
C ALA A 145 10.43 -11.49 -19.99
N ASN A 146 9.52 -12.06 -19.19
CA ASN A 146 8.07 -11.89 -19.34
C ASN A 146 7.51 -10.71 -18.52
N LEU A 147 8.36 -9.91 -17.89
CA LEU A 147 7.96 -8.75 -17.09
C LEU A 147 8.75 -7.53 -17.55
N THR A 148 8.09 -6.62 -18.24
CA THR A 148 8.69 -5.35 -18.69
C THR A 148 8.59 -4.29 -17.61
N GLU A 149 7.50 -4.32 -16.83
CA GLU A 149 7.26 -3.42 -15.72
C GLU A 149 6.72 -4.19 -14.52
N CYS A 150 7.34 -4.00 -13.36
CA CYS A 150 6.82 -4.46 -12.08
C CYS A 150 6.09 -3.27 -11.46
N ARG A 151 4.80 -3.42 -11.18
CA ARG A 151 3.93 -2.35 -10.68
C ARG A 151 3.65 -2.45 -9.19
N SER A 152 3.38 -3.66 -8.69
CA SER A 152 3.13 -3.88 -7.27
C SER A 152 3.60 -5.26 -6.82
N ILE A 153 3.91 -5.37 -5.53
CA ILE A 153 4.37 -6.60 -4.88
C ILE A 153 3.79 -6.70 -3.47
N THR A 154 3.29 -7.88 -3.09
CA THR A 154 2.76 -8.12 -1.73
C THR A 154 3.32 -9.41 -1.17
N ALA A 155 3.64 -9.41 0.12
CA ALA A 155 4.03 -10.62 0.84
C ALA A 155 2.89 -11.64 0.88
N PHE A 156 3.27 -12.91 0.85
CA PHE A 156 2.40 -14.02 1.19
C PHE A 156 2.15 -13.99 2.71
N PRO A 157 0.89 -14.02 3.18
CA PRO A 157 0.57 -13.97 4.61
C PRO A 157 0.81 -15.34 5.29
N THR A 158 2.03 -15.85 5.24
CA THR A 158 2.47 -17.09 5.91
C THR A 158 3.65 -16.82 6.82
N ASP A 159 3.68 -17.47 7.98
CA ASP A 159 4.82 -17.39 8.89
C ASP A 159 6.01 -18.16 8.32
N ASN A 160 6.93 -17.40 7.74
CA ASN A 160 8.23 -17.88 7.28
C ASN A 160 9.35 -17.10 7.99
N THR A 161 9.15 -16.78 9.27
CA THR A 161 10.11 -16.00 10.05
C THR A 161 11.49 -16.67 10.15
N ASN A 162 11.61 -17.97 9.89
CA ASN A 162 12.91 -18.66 9.78
C ASN A 162 13.72 -18.28 8.52
N GLY A 163 13.14 -17.50 7.60
CA GLY A 163 13.77 -17.06 6.35
C GLY A 163 13.69 -18.08 5.21
N ASN A 164 13.08 -19.25 5.39
CA ASN A 164 12.97 -20.26 4.33
C ASN A 164 11.64 -20.13 3.59
N GLY A 165 11.68 -20.11 2.26
CA GLY A 165 10.47 -20.12 1.46
C GLY A 165 9.60 -18.87 1.64
N LEU A 166 10.22 -17.70 1.85
CA LEU A 166 9.54 -16.42 1.74
C LEU A 166 8.92 -16.31 0.34
N ARG A 167 7.66 -15.90 0.27
CA ARG A 167 6.92 -15.76 -0.99
C ARG A 167 6.27 -14.39 -1.09
N ALA A 168 6.19 -13.87 -2.30
CA ALA A 168 5.41 -12.67 -2.61
C ALA A 168 4.72 -12.82 -3.96
N TYR A 169 3.56 -12.18 -4.12
CA TYR A 169 2.90 -12.02 -5.41
C TYR A 169 3.33 -10.74 -6.09
N ILE A 170 3.33 -10.75 -7.41
CA ILE A 170 3.77 -9.66 -8.27
C ILE A 170 2.65 -9.33 -9.25
N ALA A 171 2.37 -8.04 -9.38
CA ALA A 171 1.53 -7.47 -10.42
C ALA A 171 2.37 -6.62 -11.37
N GLY A 172 2.20 -6.81 -12.68
CA GLY A 172 2.89 -5.99 -13.65
C GLY A 172 2.35 -6.08 -15.08
N TYR A 173 3.24 -5.75 -16.02
CA TYR A 173 2.94 -5.59 -17.45
C TYR A 173 4.11 -6.11 -18.29
N ASN A 174 3.84 -6.79 -19.40
CA ASN A 174 4.86 -7.33 -20.32
C ASN A 174 5.01 -6.54 -21.62
N GLY A 175 4.42 -5.35 -21.71
CA GLY A 175 4.39 -4.54 -22.93
C GLY A 175 3.15 -4.75 -23.80
N THR A 176 2.38 -5.83 -23.58
CA THR A 176 1.14 -6.10 -24.31
C THR A 176 -0.06 -6.32 -23.39
N SER A 177 0.13 -6.99 -22.25
CA SER A 177 -0.93 -7.45 -21.35
C SER A 177 -0.54 -7.38 -19.88
N ALA A 178 -1.55 -7.49 -19.01
CA ALA A 178 -1.39 -7.64 -17.58
C ALA A 178 -0.80 -9.02 -17.25
N VAL A 179 0.28 -9.05 -16.45
CA VAL A 179 0.99 -10.28 -16.08
C VAL A 179 1.14 -10.40 -14.58
N GLN A 180 0.70 -11.54 -14.04
CA GLN A 180 0.89 -11.88 -12.64
C GLN A 180 2.09 -12.80 -12.44
N GLY A 181 2.69 -12.72 -11.26
CA GLY A 181 3.77 -13.61 -10.90
C GLY A 181 3.87 -13.83 -9.41
N SER A 182 4.87 -14.61 -9.04
CA SER A 182 5.30 -14.80 -7.68
C SER A 182 6.81 -14.92 -7.62
N ILE A 183 7.38 -14.55 -6.48
CA ILE A 183 8.78 -14.83 -6.16
C ILE A 183 8.80 -15.76 -4.96
N SER A 184 9.72 -16.72 -4.96
CA SER A 184 10.03 -17.57 -3.82
C SER A 184 11.52 -17.46 -3.53
N LEU A 185 11.86 -17.20 -2.27
CA LEU A 185 13.25 -17.03 -1.86
C LEU A 185 13.47 -17.54 -0.43
N SER A 186 14.69 -17.95 -0.16
CA SER A 186 15.23 -18.21 1.16
C SER A 186 16.31 -17.18 1.48
N VAL A 187 16.38 -16.81 2.75
CA VAL A 187 17.36 -15.86 3.28
C VAL A 187 18.18 -16.53 4.36
N TYR A 188 19.48 -16.22 4.40
CA TYR A 188 20.44 -16.70 5.39
C TYR A 188 21.22 -15.51 5.92
N LEU A 189 20.76 -14.90 7.02
CA LEU A 189 21.27 -13.64 7.57
C LEU A 189 22.75 -13.71 8.00
N THR A 190 23.26 -14.91 8.27
CA THR A 190 24.65 -15.15 8.68
C THR A 190 25.59 -15.43 7.51
N ASN A 191 25.08 -15.56 6.29
CA ASN A 191 25.88 -15.87 5.11
C ASN A 191 26.37 -14.60 4.43
N SER A 192 27.53 -14.65 3.76
CA SER A 192 28.03 -13.55 2.94
C SER A 192 27.13 -13.22 1.76
N GLU A 193 26.45 -14.24 1.23
CA GLU A 193 25.43 -14.14 0.18
C GLU A 193 24.07 -14.52 0.81
N PRO A 194 23.34 -13.54 1.37
CA PRO A 194 22.19 -13.85 2.20
C PRO A 194 20.98 -14.33 1.41
N PHE A 195 20.95 -14.22 0.09
CA PHE A 195 19.75 -14.47 -0.71
C PHE A 195 19.88 -15.67 -1.66
N SER A 196 18.90 -16.58 -1.63
CA SER A 196 18.72 -17.68 -2.60
C SER A 196 17.27 -17.69 -3.10
N GLY A 197 16.99 -17.61 -4.39
CA GLY A 197 15.59 -17.55 -4.84
C GLY A 197 15.38 -17.57 -6.34
N VAL A 198 14.11 -17.67 -6.73
CA VAL A 198 13.64 -17.69 -8.13
C VAL A 198 12.32 -16.93 -8.28
N ILE A 199 12.13 -16.31 -9.45
CA ILE A 199 10.84 -15.74 -9.86
C ILE A 199 10.09 -16.78 -10.70
N MET A 200 8.80 -16.95 -10.42
CA MET A 200 7.87 -17.76 -11.19
C MET A 200 6.75 -16.85 -11.72
N MET A 201 6.62 -16.72 -13.03
CA MET A 201 5.53 -15.94 -13.64
C MET A 201 4.43 -16.90 -14.11
N ALA A 202 3.17 -16.49 -13.95
CA ALA A 202 2.08 -17.09 -14.70
C ALA A 202 1.93 -16.36 -16.04
N ASP A 203 1.36 -17.03 -17.04
CA ASP A 203 1.03 -16.42 -18.32
C ASP A 203 -0.04 -15.32 -18.15
N GLU A 204 -0.21 -14.52 -19.22
CA GLU A 204 -1.14 -13.38 -19.29
C GLU A 204 -2.51 -13.72 -18.68
N ILE A 205 -2.97 -12.89 -17.73
CA ILE A 205 -4.25 -13.15 -17.04
C ILE A 205 -5.44 -12.44 -17.66
N LEU A 206 -5.17 -11.37 -18.43
CA LEU A 206 -6.18 -10.59 -19.14
C LEU A 206 -5.62 -10.24 -20.53
N ALA A 207 -6.30 -10.70 -21.57
CA ALA A 207 -6.02 -10.28 -22.93
C ALA A 207 -6.40 -8.80 -23.09
N SER A 208 -5.58 -8.04 -23.84
CA SER A 208 -5.65 -6.57 -24.11
C SER A 208 -4.67 -5.70 -23.30
N LYS A 209 -4.49 -4.44 -23.73
CA LYS A 209 -3.58 -3.41 -23.17
C LYS A 209 -4.00 -2.89 -21.78
N VAL A 210 -4.32 -3.82 -20.90
CA VAL A 210 -4.70 -3.60 -19.52
C VAL A 210 -3.44 -3.80 -18.67
N ALA A 211 -3.23 -2.94 -17.68
CA ALA A 211 -2.10 -3.06 -16.75
C ALA A 211 -2.62 -3.30 -15.34
N MET A 212 -2.02 -4.23 -14.61
CA MET A 212 -2.25 -4.31 -13.17
C MET A 212 -1.54 -3.18 -12.45
N ARG A 213 -2.17 -2.67 -11.39
CA ARG A 213 -1.70 -1.51 -10.64
C ARG A 213 -1.24 -1.88 -9.24
N ALA A 214 -2.05 -2.66 -8.54
CA ALA A 214 -1.81 -3.07 -7.17
C ALA A 214 -2.12 -4.55 -7.01
N VAL A 215 -1.43 -5.20 -6.06
CA VAL A 215 -1.74 -6.57 -5.63
C VAL A 215 -1.80 -6.64 -4.12
N THR A 216 -2.77 -7.38 -3.61
CA THR A 216 -2.82 -7.83 -2.22
C THR A 216 -3.11 -9.32 -2.20
N ALA A 217 -2.98 -9.96 -1.03
CA ALA A 217 -3.23 -11.39 -0.89
C ALA A 217 -4.15 -11.64 0.29
N PHE A 218 -5.09 -12.57 0.10
CA PHE A 218 -6.03 -13.00 1.12
C PHE A 218 -5.96 -14.50 1.30
N GLN A 219 -6.04 -14.97 2.54
CA GLN A 219 -6.15 -16.38 2.87
C GLN A 219 -7.61 -16.77 3.02
N ASP A 220 -8.10 -17.63 2.12
CA ASP A 220 -9.41 -18.26 2.17
C ASP A 220 -9.30 -19.76 2.54
N TYR A 221 -10.43 -20.46 2.50
CA TYR A 221 -10.51 -21.90 2.80
C TYR A 221 -9.83 -22.79 1.76
N ASN A 222 -9.57 -22.30 0.54
CA ASN A 222 -8.86 -23.01 -0.53
C ASN A 222 -7.36 -22.66 -0.55
N GLY A 223 -6.93 -21.70 0.24
CA GLY A 223 -5.54 -21.28 0.33
C GLY A 223 -5.38 -19.77 0.20
N ILE A 224 -4.20 -19.34 -0.24
CA ILE A 224 -3.91 -17.91 -0.42
C ILE A 224 -4.14 -17.53 -1.88
N THR A 225 -4.98 -16.52 -2.06
CA THR A 225 -5.41 -16.03 -3.37
C THR A 225 -5.01 -14.56 -3.53
N PRO A 226 -4.30 -14.20 -4.62
CA PRO A 226 -3.98 -12.82 -4.89
C PRO A 226 -5.18 -12.07 -5.50
N ILE A 227 -5.33 -10.82 -5.10
CA ILE A 227 -6.34 -9.86 -5.55
C ILE A 227 -5.61 -8.70 -6.22
N TYR A 228 -6.11 -8.28 -7.37
CA TYR A 228 -5.45 -7.29 -8.22
C TYR A 228 -6.38 -6.12 -8.54
N ALA A 229 -5.83 -4.92 -8.46
CA ALA A 229 -6.44 -3.75 -9.07
C ALA A 229 -5.97 -3.63 -10.52
N VAL A 230 -6.91 -3.37 -11.42
CA VAL A 230 -6.68 -3.44 -12.85
C VAL A 230 -7.05 -2.11 -13.49
N ARG A 231 -6.13 -1.56 -14.30
CA ARG A 231 -6.39 -0.35 -15.08
C ARG A 231 -7.04 -0.72 -16.39
N SER A 232 -8.35 -0.51 -16.47
CA SER A 232 -9.16 -0.71 -17.68
C SER A 232 -10.00 0.53 -17.99
N SER A 233 -11.00 0.42 -18.86
CA SER A 233 -12.03 1.46 -19.02
C SER A 233 -12.92 1.61 -17.79
N ASN A 234 -13.00 0.56 -16.97
CA ASN A 234 -13.74 0.54 -15.71
C ASN A 234 -12.75 0.45 -14.52
N ASN A 235 -13.20 0.91 -13.36
CA ASN A 235 -12.56 0.67 -12.08
C ASN A 235 -12.76 -0.79 -11.70
N GLN A 236 -11.71 -1.60 -11.80
CA GLN A 236 -11.80 -3.05 -11.66
C GLN A 236 -10.88 -3.60 -10.58
N VAL A 237 -11.43 -4.53 -9.80
CA VAL A 237 -10.70 -5.41 -8.91
C VAL A 237 -11.08 -6.85 -9.25
N ILE A 238 -10.08 -7.69 -9.42
CA ILE A 238 -10.24 -9.10 -9.75
C ILE A 238 -9.45 -9.95 -8.76
N ARG A 239 -9.85 -11.21 -8.59
CA ARG A 239 -9.02 -12.23 -7.97
C ARG A 239 -8.53 -13.22 -9.02
N ALA A 240 -7.31 -13.72 -8.87
CA ALA A 240 -6.89 -14.88 -9.65
C ALA A 240 -7.52 -16.16 -9.07
N LEU A 241 -7.76 -17.11 -9.96
CA LEU A 241 -8.25 -18.44 -9.66
C LEU A 241 -7.25 -19.47 -10.20
N PRO A 242 -7.35 -20.74 -9.78
CA PRO A 242 -6.57 -21.82 -10.37
C PRO A 242 -6.71 -21.87 -11.90
N SER A 243 -5.69 -22.41 -12.57
CA SER A 243 -5.69 -22.62 -14.02
C SER A 243 -5.81 -21.33 -14.85
N ASN A 244 -5.15 -20.25 -14.41
CA ASN A 244 -5.11 -18.94 -15.09
C ASN A 244 -6.49 -18.30 -15.30
N GLN A 245 -7.47 -18.66 -14.47
CA GLN A 245 -8.79 -18.02 -14.49
C GLN A 245 -8.79 -16.78 -13.59
N THR A 246 -9.78 -15.91 -13.78
CA THR A 246 -10.00 -14.75 -12.93
C THR A 246 -11.48 -14.63 -12.58
N ALA A 247 -11.78 -14.00 -11.45
CA ALA A 247 -13.13 -13.61 -11.08
C ALA A 247 -13.17 -12.14 -10.69
N GLY A 248 -14.15 -11.41 -11.21
CA GLY A 248 -14.39 -10.03 -10.82
C GLY A 248 -14.88 -9.93 -9.37
N LEU A 249 -14.27 -9.05 -8.60
CA LEU A 249 -14.73 -8.65 -7.26
C LEU A 249 -15.48 -7.32 -7.31
N TYR A 250 -15.00 -6.40 -8.13
CA TYR A 250 -15.58 -5.08 -8.33
C TYR A 250 -15.37 -4.62 -9.77
N SER A 251 -16.40 -4.00 -10.35
CA SER A 251 -16.32 -3.34 -11.67
C SER A 251 -17.35 -2.22 -11.74
N SER A 252 -16.90 -0.99 -11.86
CA SER A 252 -17.76 0.19 -11.98
C SER A 252 -17.13 1.22 -12.91
N THR A 253 -17.95 1.96 -13.65
CA THR A 253 -17.49 3.18 -14.35
C THR A 253 -17.39 4.36 -13.38
N ILE A 254 -18.17 4.33 -12.30
CA ILE A 254 -18.13 5.34 -11.25
C ILE A 254 -16.93 5.08 -10.33
N ASN A 255 -16.16 6.12 -10.05
CA ASN A 255 -15.08 6.12 -9.07
C ASN A 255 -15.68 6.03 -7.66
N PRO A 256 -15.35 5.00 -6.87
CA PRO A 256 -15.94 4.83 -5.55
C PRO A 256 -15.48 5.87 -4.52
N MET A 257 -14.40 6.61 -4.80
CA MET A 257 -13.86 7.61 -3.88
C MET A 257 -14.42 9.01 -4.14
N SER A 258 -14.76 9.33 -5.38
CA SER A 258 -15.29 10.65 -5.77
C SER A 258 -16.78 10.64 -6.14
N GLY A 259 -17.35 9.48 -6.50
CA GLY A 259 -18.74 9.34 -6.92
C GLY A 259 -19.04 9.85 -8.34
N VAL A 260 -18.00 10.16 -9.12
CA VAL A 260 -18.13 10.63 -10.51
C VAL A 260 -17.63 9.60 -11.52
N ASP A 261 -18.02 9.75 -12.79
CA ASP A 261 -17.62 8.87 -13.90
C ASP A 261 -16.18 9.18 -14.34
N GLU A 262 -15.23 8.61 -13.60
CA GLU A 262 -13.80 8.73 -13.84
C GLU A 262 -13.03 7.49 -13.35
N ASN A 263 -11.75 7.40 -13.72
CA ASN A 263 -10.88 6.35 -13.21
C ASN A 263 -10.41 6.64 -11.77
N ALA A 264 -10.57 5.62 -10.93
CA ALA A 264 -10.16 5.54 -9.54
C ALA A 264 -8.64 5.44 -9.35
N PHE A 265 -7.92 5.03 -10.40
CA PHE A 265 -6.46 4.81 -10.39
C PHE A 265 -5.96 4.15 -9.10
N PHE A 266 -6.58 3.04 -8.70
CA PHE A 266 -6.16 2.28 -7.52
C PHE A 266 -4.66 2.04 -7.55
N SER A 267 -3.96 2.55 -6.54
CA SER A 267 -2.51 2.50 -6.43
C SER A 267 -2.06 1.46 -5.42
N ASP A 268 -2.90 1.15 -4.42
CA ASP A 268 -2.61 0.12 -3.43
C ASP A 268 -3.90 -0.57 -2.95
N LEU A 269 -3.73 -1.80 -2.46
CA LEU A 269 -4.78 -2.67 -1.95
C LEU A 269 -4.33 -3.30 -0.63
N VAL A 270 -5.20 -3.27 0.37
CA VAL A 270 -4.95 -3.95 1.64
C VAL A 270 -6.18 -4.72 2.08
N ILE A 271 -5.97 -6.00 2.41
CA ILE A 271 -7.00 -6.82 3.04
C ILE A 271 -6.88 -6.71 4.55
N VAL A 272 -8.00 -6.42 5.18
CA VAL A 272 -8.18 -6.58 6.61
C VAL A 272 -9.02 -7.84 6.81
N PRO A 273 -8.45 -8.92 7.39
CA PRO A 273 -9.15 -10.19 7.55
C PRO A 273 -10.52 -10.02 8.21
N ASP A 274 -11.51 -10.72 7.67
CA ASP A 274 -12.89 -10.77 8.17
C ASP A 274 -13.63 -9.42 8.22
N GLN A 275 -13.11 -8.39 7.53
CA GLN A 275 -13.71 -7.06 7.52
C GLN A 275 -13.89 -6.51 6.12
N ALA A 276 -12.81 -6.23 5.40
CA ALA A 276 -12.91 -5.59 4.10
C ALA A 276 -11.63 -5.65 3.26
N LEU A 277 -11.82 -5.45 1.95
CA LEU A 277 -10.75 -5.03 1.04
C LEU A 277 -10.75 -3.50 0.97
N PHE A 278 -9.66 -2.88 1.40
CA PHE A 278 -9.42 -1.45 1.29
C PHE A 278 -8.62 -1.15 0.02
N MET A 279 -8.98 -0.04 -0.63
CA MET A 279 -8.44 0.40 -1.91
C MET A 279 -8.16 1.89 -1.84
N VAL A 280 -6.91 2.30 -2.04
CA VAL A 280 -6.56 3.73 -2.15
C VAL A 280 -6.37 4.10 -3.60
N GLY A 281 -6.93 5.25 -3.99
CA GLY A 281 -6.74 5.84 -5.31
C GLY A 281 -5.67 6.92 -5.28
N GLN A 282 -4.94 7.06 -6.39
CA GLN A 282 -3.90 8.07 -6.50
C GLN A 282 -4.48 9.49 -6.35
N GLY A 283 -4.23 10.15 -5.21
CA GLY A 283 -4.77 11.48 -4.88
C GLY A 283 -6.28 11.55 -4.69
N GLN A 284 -6.98 10.43 -4.48
CA GLN A 284 -8.45 10.38 -4.48
C GLN A 284 -9.08 9.92 -3.16
N GLY A 285 -8.29 9.41 -2.22
CA GLY A 285 -8.76 8.91 -0.93
C GLY A 285 -8.91 7.40 -0.89
N LEU A 286 -9.71 6.93 0.06
CA LEU A 286 -9.90 5.53 0.40
C LEU A 286 -11.34 5.07 0.14
N ALA A 287 -11.48 3.88 -0.42
CA ALA A 287 -12.74 3.15 -0.49
C ALA A 287 -12.55 1.70 -0.03
N ALA A 288 -13.65 1.02 0.30
CA ALA A 288 -13.60 -0.36 0.73
C ALA A 288 -14.74 -1.20 0.16
N LEU A 289 -14.48 -2.50 -0.02
CA LEU A 289 -15.51 -3.53 -0.25
C LEU A 289 -15.65 -4.33 1.04
N SER A 290 -16.84 -4.34 1.64
CA SER A 290 -17.09 -5.19 2.82
C SER A 290 -16.90 -6.66 2.48
N GLN A 291 -16.30 -7.41 3.40
CA GLN A 291 -16.10 -8.83 3.29
C GLN A 291 -17.29 -9.55 3.96
N GLY A 292 -18.05 -10.28 3.16
CA GLY A 292 -19.15 -11.11 3.63
C GLY A 292 -18.69 -12.50 4.07
N LEU A 293 -19.66 -13.29 4.53
CA LEU A 293 -19.43 -14.70 4.88
C LEU A 293 -18.85 -15.48 3.69
N GLY A 294 -17.97 -16.44 4.00
CA GLY A 294 -17.39 -17.33 2.99
C GLY A 294 -16.44 -16.65 2.01
N SER A 295 -15.75 -15.58 2.44
CA SER A 295 -14.74 -14.87 1.61
C SER A 295 -15.32 -14.19 0.36
N SER A 296 -16.61 -13.86 0.40
CA SER A 296 -17.25 -13.01 -0.61
C SER A 296 -16.98 -11.54 -0.31
N PHE A 297 -16.92 -10.70 -1.34
CA PHE A 297 -16.87 -9.26 -1.19
C PHE A 297 -18.18 -8.66 -1.68
N SER A 298 -18.63 -7.59 -1.03
CA SER A 298 -19.70 -6.75 -1.57
C SER A 298 -19.31 -6.24 -2.96
N THR A 299 -20.29 -6.18 -3.85
CA THR A 299 -20.10 -5.59 -5.19
C THR A 299 -20.19 -4.06 -5.16
N THR A 300 -20.61 -3.48 -4.04
CA THR A 300 -20.72 -2.04 -3.83
C THR A 300 -19.57 -1.57 -2.95
N ALA A 301 -18.79 -0.63 -3.47
CA ALA A 301 -17.73 0.02 -2.71
C ALA A 301 -18.28 1.18 -1.89
N VAL A 302 -17.80 1.29 -0.65
CA VAL A 302 -18.12 2.37 0.27
C VAL A 302 -16.93 3.32 0.34
N ARG A 303 -17.19 4.61 0.15
CA ARG A 303 -16.19 5.67 0.36
C ARG A 303 -15.90 5.81 1.85
N ILE A 304 -14.62 5.84 2.22
CA ILE A 304 -14.21 6.10 3.60
C ILE A 304 -13.99 7.61 3.79
N THR A 305 -14.75 8.20 4.72
CA THR A 305 -14.64 9.62 5.10
C THR A 305 -13.70 9.82 6.29
N GLY A 306 -13.45 11.07 6.70
CA GLY A 306 -12.53 11.37 7.82
C GLY A 306 -11.08 11.20 7.40
N GLU A 307 -10.29 10.48 8.20
CA GLU A 307 -8.88 10.16 7.94
C GLU A 307 -8.69 9.43 6.61
N GLY A 308 -9.63 8.56 6.21
CA GLY A 308 -9.58 7.87 4.92
C GLY A 308 -9.63 8.81 3.71
N SER A 309 -10.19 10.01 3.85
CA SER A 309 -10.17 11.02 2.78
C SER A 309 -8.82 11.72 2.62
N GLN A 310 -7.93 11.60 3.61
CA GLN A 310 -6.57 12.12 3.58
C GLN A 310 -5.59 11.11 2.98
N CYS A 311 -5.98 9.83 2.84
CA CYS A 311 -5.09 8.82 2.30
C CYS A 311 -4.80 9.04 0.80
N THR A 312 -3.52 8.96 0.45
CA THR A 312 -3.05 9.00 -0.92
C THR A 312 -2.03 7.90 -1.18
N ASP A 313 -2.24 7.19 -2.27
CA ASP A 313 -1.23 6.40 -2.97
C ASP A 313 -0.81 5.06 -2.33
N ALA A 314 -0.67 4.95 -1.00
CA ALA A 314 -0.17 3.74 -0.32
C ALA A 314 -0.95 3.37 0.95
N LEU A 315 -1.05 2.08 1.24
CA LEU A 315 -1.76 1.51 2.39
C LEU A 315 -0.96 0.39 3.06
N ALA A 316 -1.12 0.24 4.38
CA ALA A 316 -0.69 -0.95 5.10
C ALA A 316 -1.63 -1.25 6.28
N TRP A 317 -1.60 -2.50 6.75
CA TRP A 317 -2.34 -2.94 7.93
C TRP A 317 -1.38 -3.58 8.92
N ASP A 318 -1.47 -3.17 10.19
CA ASP A 318 -0.53 -3.61 11.22
C ASP A 318 -1.11 -4.67 12.19
N GLY A 319 -2.28 -5.22 11.85
CA GLY A 319 -3.06 -6.11 12.72
C GLY A 319 -4.07 -5.37 13.62
N SER A 320 -4.01 -4.04 13.71
CA SER A 320 -4.89 -3.23 14.57
C SER A 320 -5.34 -1.88 13.99
N GLN A 321 -4.50 -1.22 13.20
CA GLN A 321 -4.76 0.08 12.58
C GLN A 321 -4.36 0.05 11.10
N LEU A 322 -5.15 0.76 10.28
CA LEU A 322 -4.78 1.04 8.90
C LEU A 322 -3.80 2.20 8.91
N TRP A 323 -2.79 2.08 8.06
CA TRP A 323 -1.78 3.09 7.81
C TRP A 323 -1.88 3.53 6.38
N CYS A 324 -1.79 4.83 6.14
CA CYS A 324 -1.76 5.36 4.78
C CYS A 324 -0.83 6.56 4.68
N HIS A 325 -0.30 6.78 3.47
CA HIS A 325 0.41 8.01 3.19
C HIS A 325 -0.61 9.15 3.11
N ASP A 326 -0.29 10.26 3.77
CA ASP A 326 -1.17 11.40 3.85
C ASP A 326 -1.02 12.32 2.63
N ALA A 327 -2.13 12.81 2.09
CA ALA A 327 -2.19 13.71 0.95
C ALA A 327 -1.56 15.10 1.18
N THR A 328 -1.23 15.44 2.43
CA THR A 328 -0.50 16.66 2.76
C THR A 328 0.92 16.65 2.20
N SER A 329 1.44 17.84 1.91
CA SER A 329 2.81 18.03 1.43
C SER A 329 3.88 17.79 2.50
N GLU A 330 3.53 17.22 3.65
CA GLU A 330 4.38 17.09 4.84
C GLU A 330 5.18 15.79 4.88
N GLY A 331 4.91 14.84 3.97
CA GLY A 331 5.67 13.60 3.90
C GLY A 331 5.43 12.69 5.10
N ARG A 332 4.17 12.52 5.47
CA ARG A 332 3.77 11.81 6.66
C ARG A 332 2.94 10.58 6.35
N VAL A 333 3.05 9.58 7.21
CA VAL A 333 2.16 8.43 7.25
C VAL A 333 1.28 8.57 8.48
N ILE A 334 -0.03 8.40 8.29
CA ILE A 334 -1.03 8.47 9.36
C ILE A 334 -1.63 7.10 9.62
N SER A 335 -2.01 6.84 10.87
CA SER A 335 -2.77 5.66 11.26
C SER A 335 -4.18 6.02 11.72
N PHE A 336 -5.12 5.10 11.54
CA PHE A 336 -6.48 5.25 12.04
C PHE A 336 -7.11 3.89 12.31
N GLU A 337 -8.09 3.89 13.21
CA GLU A 337 -8.90 2.72 13.49
C GLU A 337 -9.76 2.35 12.28
N LEU A 338 -10.08 1.07 12.16
CA LEU A 338 -10.89 0.58 11.06
C LEU A 338 -12.27 1.24 11.07
N PRO A 339 -12.67 1.90 9.98
CA PRO A 339 -14.02 2.43 9.86
C PRO A 339 -15.01 1.25 9.83
N SER A 340 -16.20 1.44 10.41
CA SER A 340 -17.31 0.52 10.18
C SER A 340 -17.73 0.60 8.71
N ILE A 341 -17.85 -0.57 8.07
CA ILE A 341 -18.22 -0.73 6.66
C ILE A 341 -19.45 -1.63 6.63
N ASP A 342 -20.61 -1.00 6.77
CA ASP A 342 -21.92 -1.64 6.62
C ASP A 342 -22.49 -1.45 5.21
#